data_AF-A0A4Y2MBE8-F1
#
_entry.id   AF-A0A4Y2MBE8-F1
#
_cell.length_a   1.000
_cell.length_b   1.000
_cell.length_c   1.000
_cell.angle_alpha   90.00
_cell.angle_beta   90.00
_cell.angle_gamma   90.00
#
_symmetry.space_group_name_H-M   'P 1'
#
loop_
_entity.id
_entity.type
_entity.pdbx_description
1 polymer ?
#
loop_
_entity_poly.entity_id
_entity_poly.type
_entity_poly.pdbx_seq_one_letter_code
_entity_poly.pdbx_strand_id
1 'polypeptide(L)'
;MTKEQESDNCLESLMRSFSGLEFNSIKLSSRAKLMCDVSTGTIRPYVPETFRKIVFDSIHSLSHPDGKTTVKLIKDRFIWPTLQKDCHQFSKNCIACQSYKISRHPKSSVGQFLLVSAGFKHILFDTIRPLPSADGFHYCLTCADRYSM
;
A
#
# COMPACT_ATOMS: atom_id res chain seq x y z
N MET A 1 15.16 5.98 21.42
CA MET A 1 15.02 4.52 21.23
C MET A 1 15.35 3.74 22.52
N THR A 2 16.59 3.73 23.02
CA THR A 2 16.95 2.90 24.18
C THR A 2 16.21 3.25 25.48
N LYS A 3 16.12 4.55 25.81
CA LYS A 3 15.37 5.03 26.99
C LYS A 3 13.87 4.71 26.94
N GLU A 4 13.30 4.64 25.73
CA GLU A 4 11.87 4.37 25.55
C GLU A 4 11.56 2.88 25.60
N GLN A 5 12.51 2.02 25.22
CA GLN A 5 12.39 0.57 25.45
C GLN A 5 12.29 0.24 26.94
N GLU A 6 13.05 0.93 27.79
CA GLU A 6 13.06 0.71 29.25
C GLU A 6 11.70 1.04 29.91
N SER A 7 10.89 1.91 29.28
CA SER A 7 9.56 2.29 29.75
C SER A 7 8.40 1.58 29.02
N ASP A 8 8.69 0.72 28.04
CA ASP A 8 7.67 0.13 27.18
C ASP A 8 7.08 -1.16 27.77
N ASN A 9 5.88 -1.07 28.34
CA ASN A 9 5.12 -2.21 28.87
C ASN A 9 4.84 -3.30 27.82
N CYS A 10 4.87 -2.94 26.53
CA CYS A 10 4.62 -3.86 25.44
C CYS A 10 5.83 -4.79 25.22
N LEU A 11 7.05 -4.32 25.50
CA LEU A 11 8.26 -5.14 25.45
C LEU A 11 8.24 -6.24 26.52
N GLU A 12 7.91 -5.88 27.76
CA GLU A 12 7.75 -6.82 28.88
C GLU A 12 6.71 -7.91 28.56
N SER A 13 5.57 -7.50 27.98
CA SER A 13 4.52 -8.44 27.58
C SER A 13 4.99 -9.40 26.46
N LEU A 14 5.81 -8.91 25.53
CA LEU A 14 6.35 -9.68 24.43
C LEU A 14 7.37 -10.73 24.91
N MET A 15 8.22 -10.35 25.88
CA MET A 15 9.19 -11.24 26.52
C MET A 15 8.53 -12.34 27.35
N ARG A 16 7.38 -12.05 27.98
CA ARG A 16 6.61 -13.03 28.77
C ARG A 16 5.74 -13.95 27.90
N SER A 17 5.46 -13.56 26.66
CA SER A 17 4.65 -14.34 25.74
C SER A 17 5.49 -15.47 25.12
N PHE A 18 5.01 -16.72 25.22
CA PHE A 18 5.61 -17.92 24.60
C PHE A 18 5.53 -17.89 23.06
N SER A 19 6.27 -16.97 22.45
CA SER A 19 6.19 -16.66 21.02
C SER A 19 7.36 -17.23 20.21
N GLY A 20 8.23 -18.04 20.84
CA GLY A 20 9.46 -18.53 20.20
C GLY A 20 10.50 -17.44 19.93
N LEU A 21 10.30 -16.24 20.48
CA LEU A 21 11.24 -15.12 20.41
C LEU A 21 12.30 -15.24 21.49
N GLU A 22 13.53 -14.89 21.14
CA GLU A 22 14.68 -14.93 22.06
C GLU A 22 15.25 -13.53 22.16
N PHE A 23 14.96 -12.84 23.26
CA PHE A 23 15.39 -11.46 23.48
C PHE A 23 16.71 -11.40 24.25
N ASN A 24 17.69 -10.73 23.65
CA ASN A 24 18.99 -10.44 24.25
C ASN A 24 19.26 -8.94 24.26
N SER A 25 19.84 -8.46 25.36
CA SER A 25 20.30 -7.08 25.46
C SER A 25 21.70 -6.93 24.85
N ILE A 26 21.83 -6.06 23.86
CA ILE A 26 23.10 -5.76 23.18
C ILE A 26 23.60 -4.40 23.65
N LYS A 27 24.85 -4.33 24.13
CA LYS A 27 25.49 -3.07 24.50
C LYS A 27 25.99 -2.35 23.26
N LEU A 28 25.52 -1.12 23.05
CA LEU A 28 26.09 -0.22 22.05
C LEU A 28 27.35 0.47 22.58
N SER A 29 28.16 1.00 21.66
CA SER A 29 29.36 1.79 21.98
C SER A 29 29.07 2.99 22.90
N SER A 30 27.82 3.47 22.91
CA SER A 30 27.31 4.53 23.79
C SER A 30 26.95 4.09 25.22
N ARG A 31 27.28 2.84 25.61
CA ARG A 31 26.87 2.16 26.87
C ARG A 31 25.36 1.90 27.02
N ALA A 32 24.55 2.31 26.04
CA ALA A 32 23.13 2.06 25.99
C ALA A 32 22.86 0.57 25.67
N LYS A 33 21.86 -0.05 26.31
CA LYS A 33 21.47 -1.45 26.10
C LYS A 33 20.24 -1.55 25.22
N LEU A 34 20.38 -2.08 24.00
CA LEU A 34 19.26 -2.26 23.09
C LEU A 34 18.71 -3.68 23.21
N MET A 35 17.40 -3.80 23.38
CA MET A 35 16.74 -5.10 23.38
C MET A 35 16.54 -5.57 21.93
N CYS A 36 17.03 -6.77 21.62
CA CYS A 36 17.01 -7.35 20.29
C CYS A 36 16.53 -8.80 20.32
N ASP A 37 15.73 -9.19 19.34
CA ASP A 37 15.45 -10.59 19.08
C ASP A 37 16.60 -11.24 18.28
N VAL A 38 16.96 -12.47 18.63
CA VAL A 38 17.98 -13.27 17.94
C VAL A 38 17.48 -14.63 17.44
N SER A 39 16.20 -14.96 17.69
CA SER A 39 15.61 -16.28 17.40
C SER A 39 15.71 -16.73 15.92
N THR A 40 15.91 -15.78 15.00
CA THR A 40 15.92 -16.03 13.55
C THR A 40 17.32 -16.09 12.95
N GLY A 41 18.38 -16.05 13.77
CA GLY A 41 19.77 -16.01 13.32
C GLY A 41 20.24 -14.61 12.87
N THR A 42 19.33 -13.63 12.81
CA THR A 42 19.64 -12.21 12.61
C THR A 42 19.26 -11.41 13.84
N ILE A 43 20.08 -10.41 14.19
CA ILE A 43 19.80 -9.48 15.29
C ILE A 43 18.74 -8.49 14.83
N ARG A 44 17.57 -8.51 15.47
CA ARG A 44 16.43 -7.63 15.17
C ARG A 44 16.07 -6.76 16.36
N PRO A 45 16.44 -5.47 16.37
CA PRO A 45 16.08 -4.58 17.47
C PRO A 45 14.57 -4.44 17.65
N TYR A 46 14.13 -4.41 18.91
CA TYR A 46 12.76 -4.06 19.24
C TYR A 46 12.51 -2.57 18.99
N VAL A 47 11.37 -2.23 18.38
CA VAL A 47 11.03 -0.84 18.05
C VAL A 47 9.85 -0.34 18.89
N PRO A 48 10.06 0.62 19.81
CA PRO A 48 9.00 1.29 20.54
C PRO A 48 8.04 2.04 19.61
N GLU A 49 6.80 2.25 20.06
CA GLU A 49 5.71 2.79 19.24
C GLU A 49 6.06 4.09 18.50
N THR A 50 6.67 5.04 19.21
CA THR A 50 7.15 6.33 18.72
C THR A 50 8.09 6.24 17.51
N PHE A 51 8.91 5.18 17.43
CA PHE A 51 9.90 4.99 16.37
C PHE A 51 9.37 4.15 15.21
N ARG A 52 8.24 3.44 15.35
CA ARG A 52 7.72 2.52 14.32
C ARG A 52 7.48 3.23 13.00
N LYS A 53 6.92 4.44 13.04
CA LYS A 53 6.65 5.24 11.83
C LYS A 53 7.94 5.72 11.17
N ILE A 54 8.92 6.14 11.97
CA ILE A 54 10.24 6.58 11.47
C ILE A 54 10.96 5.43 10.76
N VAL A 55 11.00 4.25 11.40
CA VAL A 55 11.58 3.03 10.80
C VAL A 55 10.85 2.66 9.51
N PHE A 56 9.51 2.67 9.52
CA PHE A 56 8.72 2.42 8.32
C PHE A 56 9.07 3.40 7.19
N ASP A 57 9.07 4.70 7.46
CA ASP A 57 9.30 5.73 6.43
C ASP A 57 10.73 5.63 5.86
N SER A 58 11.73 5.29 6.68
CA SER A 58 13.12 5.09 6.23
C SER A 58 13.29 3.97 5.20
N ILE A 59 12.45 2.92 5.26
CA ILE A 59 12.51 1.78 4.33
C ILE A 59 11.53 2.00 3.16
N HIS A 60 10.31 2.44 3.46
CA HIS A 60 9.26 2.60 2.46
C HIS A 60 9.58 3.73 1.47
N SER A 61 10.14 4.84 1.93
CA SER A 61 10.38 6.02 1.07
C SER A 61 11.52 5.84 0.06
N LEU A 62 12.28 4.73 0.14
CA LEU A 62 13.36 4.44 -0.81
C LEU A 62 12.84 4.15 -2.22
N SER A 63 11.68 3.48 -2.31
CA SER A 63 11.11 3.05 -3.61
C SER A 63 9.60 2.87 -3.61
N HIS A 64 8.92 3.24 -2.52
CA HIS A 64 7.49 2.99 -2.34
C HIS A 64 7.08 1.53 -2.64
N PRO A 65 7.78 0.52 -2.07
CA PRO A 65 7.43 -0.87 -2.31
C PRO A 65 6.03 -1.17 -1.76
N ASP A 66 5.41 -2.22 -2.27
CA ASP A 66 4.09 -2.61 -1.79
C ASP A 66 4.10 -3.01 -0.30
N GLY A 67 2.92 -3.05 0.32
CA GLY A 67 2.82 -3.30 1.76
C GLY A 67 3.40 -4.66 2.17
N LYS A 68 3.28 -5.69 1.32
CA LYS A 68 3.86 -7.02 1.58
C LYS A 68 5.39 -6.99 1.55
N THR A 69 5.98 -6.34 0.54
CA THR A 69 7.43 -6.20 0.42
C THR A 69 7.99 -5.34 1.55
N THR A 70 7.31 -4.24 1.90
CA THR A 70 7.69 -3.38 3.03
C THR A 70 7.71 -4.16 4.35
N VAL A 71 6.67 -4.96 4.62
CA VAL A 71 6.64 -5.84 5.80
C VAL A 71 7.83 -6.79 5.82
N LYS A 72 8.14 -7.44 4.69
CA LYS A 72 9.27 -8.35 4.60
C LYS A 72 10.59 -7.65 4.93
N LEU A 73 10.88 -6.53 4.26
CA LEU A 73 12.11 -5.76 4.46
C LEU A 73 12.31 -5.29 5.91
N ILE A 74 11.22 -4.87 6.56
CA ILE A 74 11.25 -4.42 7.95
C ILE A 74 11.39 -5.61 8.91
N LYS A 75 10.64 -6.70 8.69
CA LYS A 75 10.65 -7.91 9.55
C LYS A 75 12.00 -8.63 9.56
N ASP A 76 12.78 -8.49 8.49
CA ASP A 76 14.13 -9.02 8.40
C ASP A 76 15.12 -8.25 9.30
N ARG A 77 14.79 -7.03 9.73
CA ARG A 77 15.71 -6.12 10.46
C ARG A 77 15.21 -5.67 11.83
N PHE A 78 13.90 -5.67 12.06
CA PHE A 78 13.27 -5.10 13.24
C PHE A 78 12.12 -5.98 13.74
N ILE A 79 11.73 -5.78 15.01
CA ILE A 79 10.62 -6.52 15.62
C ILE A 79 9.76 -5.61 16.50
N TRP A 80 8.44 -5.78 16.41
CA TRP A 80 7.45 -5.29 17.39
C TRP A 80 6.13 -6.05 17.17
N PRO A 81 5.24 -6.14 18.18
CA PRO A 81 4.08 -7.04 18.13
C PRO A 81 3.12 -6.82 16.94
N THR A 82 2.87 -5.56 16.57
CA THR A 82 1.91 -5.19 15.51
C THR A 82 2.56 -4.91 14.15
N LEU A 83 3.82 -5.31 13.93
CA LEU A 83 4.64 -4.96 12.75
C LEU A 83 3.91 -5.11 11.43
N GLN A 84 3.33 -6.28 11.18
CA GLN A 84 2.66 -6.54 9.90
C GLN A 84 1.43 -5.65 9.70
N LYS A 85 0.65 -5.43 10.77
CA LYS A 85 -0.56 -4.61 10.76
C LYS A 85 -0.22 -3.15 10.53
N ASP A 86 0.77 -2.64 11.28
CA ASP A 86 1.19 -1.25 11.22
C ASP A 86 1.78 -0.92 9.84
N CYS A 87 2.68 -1.75 9.32
CA CYS A 87 3.28 -1.53 8.00
C CYS A 87 2.24 -1.57 6.87
N HIS A 88 1.24 -2.46 6.94
CA HIS A 88 0.14 -2.45 5.98
C HIS A 88 -0.67 -1.16 6.07
N GLN A 89 -0.98 -0.70 7.28
CA GLN A 89 -1.76 0.52 7.49
C GLN A 89 -0.99 1.76 7.00
N PHE A 90 0.30 1.85 7.32
CA PHE A 90 1.15 2.96 6.86
C PHE A 90 1.31 2.97 5.34
N SER A 91 1.47 1.80 4.71
CA SER A 91 1.54 1.68 3.25
C SER A 91 0.23 2.10 2.59
N LYS A 92 -0.92 1.71 3.16
CA LYS A 92 -2.24 2.14 2.67
C LYS A 92 -2.45 3.64 2.79
N ASN A 93 -1.86 4.28 3.81
CA ASN A 93 -1.98 5.70 4.07
C ASN A 93 -0.92 6.55 3.36
N CYS A 94 -0.02 5.95 2.57
CA CYS A 94 0.97 6.71 1.82
C CYS A 94 0.30 7.44 0.64
N ILE A 95 0.33 8.77 0.67
CA ILE A 95 -0.29 9.63 -0.36
C ILE A 95 0.31 9.35 -1.74
N ALA A 96 1.64 9.27 -1.86
CA ALA A 96 2.32 8.97 -3.12
C ALA A 96 1.87 7.62 -3.71
N CYS A 97 1.77 6.57 -2.87
CA CYS A 97 1.26 5.28 -3.31
C CYS A 97 -0.21 5.32 -3.70
N GLN A 98 -1.06 6.05 -2.97
CA GLN A 98 -2.48 6.19 -3.29
C GLN A 98 -2.69 6.89 -4.64
N SER A 99 -1.91 7.93 -4.93
CA SER A 99 -2.01 8.70 -6.17
C SER A 99 -1.58 7.90 -7.40
N TYR A 100 -0.56 7.04 -7.28
CA TYR A 100 -0.04 6.26 -8.42
C TYR A 100 -0.69 4.88 -8.57
N LYS A 101 -1.10 4.25 -7.47
CA LYS A 101 -1.59 2.87 -7.46
C LYS A 101 -3.11 2.83 -7.31
N ILE A 102 -3.82 3.21 -8.36
CA ILE A 102 -5.28 3.10 -8.44
C ILE A 102 -5.65 1.62 -8.59
N SER A 103 -5.99 0.95 -7.47
CA SER A 103 -6.52 -0.43 -7.50
C SER A 103 -8.04 -0.50 -7.44
N ARG A 104 -8.70 0.58 -7.04
CA ARG A 104 -10.16 0.72 -7.00
C ARG A 104 -10.58 1.82 -7.95
N HIS A 105 -11.19 1.42 -9.05
CA HIS A 105 -11.99 2.34 -9.84
C HIS A 105 -13.35 2.48 -9.17
N PRO A 106 -13.83 3.71 -8.89
CA PRO A 106 -15.22 3.90 -8.49
C PRO A 106 -16.10 3.34 -9.59
N LYS A 107 -16.84 2.28 -9.28
CA LYS A 107 -17.85 1.73 -10.19
C LYS A 107 -19.11 2.57 -10.01
N SER A 108 -19.35 3.49 -10.92
CA SER A 108 -20.66 4.15 -10.99
C SER A 108 -21.72 3.11 -11.35
N SER A 109 -22.90 3.22 -10.75
CA SER A 109 -24.06 2.47 -11.25
C SER A 109 -24.28 2.79 -12.72
N VAL A 110 -24.67 1.80 -13.51
CA VAL A 110 -25.07 2.03 -14.90
C VAL A 110 -26.21 3.05 -14.90
N GLY A 111 -26.01 4.19 -15.55
CA GLY A 111 -27.05 5.20 -15.69
C GLY A 111 -28.21 4.64 -16.52
N GLN A 112 -29.44 4.81 -16.05
CA GLN A 112 -30.61 4.56 -16.88
C GLN A 112 -30.80 5.74 -17.83
N PHE A 113 -30.66 5.49 -19.13
CA PHE A 113 -30.98 6.48 -20.12
C PHE A 113 -32.49 6.46 -20.40
N LEU A 114 -33.16 7.61 -20.33
CA LEU A 114 -34.60 7.73 -20.64
C LEU A 114 -34.90 7.31 -22.08
N LEU A 115 -36.06 6.70 -22.33
CA LEU A 115 -36.50 6.40 -23.69
C LEU A 115 -36.69 7.70 -24.48
N VAL A 116 -36.19 7.74 -25.71
CA VAL A 116 -36.30 8.93 -26.57
C VAL A 116 -37.69 8.93 -27.22
N SER A 117 -38.43 10.03 -27.12
CA SER A 117 -39.82 10.11 -27.60
C SER A 117 -39.98 10.47 -29.09
N ALA A 118 -38.89 10.82 -29.77
CA ALA A 118 -38.88 11.10 -31.21
C ALA A 118 -37.48 10.93 -31.81
N GLY A 119 -37.42 10.70 -33.12
CA GLY A 119 -36.15 10.62 -33.88
C GLY A 119 -35.31 11.89 -33.77
N PHE A 120 -34.00 11.73 -33.99
CA PHE A 120 -32.99 12.79 -34.05
C PHE A 120 -32.82 13.67 -32.80
N LYS A 121 -33.45 13.32 -31.66
CA LYS A 121 -33.24 14.05 -30.40
C LYS A 121 -31.90 13.72 -29.74
N HIS A 122 -31.45 12.47 -29.87
CA HIS A 122 -30.21 11.97 -29.27
C HIS A 122 -29.46 11.16 -30.31
N ILE A 123 -28.39 11.75 -30.85
CA ILE A 123 -27.52 11.10 -31.83
C ILE A 123 -26.21 10.74 -31.15
N LEU A 124 -25.84 9.46 -31.21
CA LEU A 124 -24.57 8.95 -30.72
C LEU A 124 -23.55 9.04 -31.85
N PHE A 125 -22.46 9.77 -31.60
CA PHE A 125 -21.29 9.80 -32.47
C PHE A 125 -20.16 9.05 -31.80
N ASP A 126 -19.53 8.12 -32.52
CA ASP A 126 -18.31 7.45 -32.07
C ASP A 126 -17.32 7.31 -33.23
N THR A 127 -16.04 7.17 -32.91
CA THR A 127 -14.99 7.04 -33.92
C THR A 127 -14.17 5.78 -33.69
N ILE A 128 -14.19 4.88 -34.66
CA ILE A 128 -13.43 3.64 -34.63
C ILE A 128 -12.00 3.88 -35.12
N ARG A 129 -11.01 3.58 -34.28
CA ARG A 129 -9.57 3.63 -34.61
C ARG A 129 -8.76 2.58 -33.81
N PRO A 130 -7.61 2.09 -34.33
CA PRO A 130 -7.07 2.30 -35.68
C PRO A 130 -7.59 1.27 -36.70
N LEU A 131 -7.98 1.72 -37.91
CA LEU A 131 -8.39 0.86 -39.02
C LEU A 131 -7.32 0.81 -40.14
N PRO A 132 -7.23 -0.30 -40.89
CA PRO A 132 -6.43 -0.37 -42.12
C PRO A 132 -6.79 0.75 -43.09
N SER A 133 -5.80 1.24 -43.86
CA SER A 133 -6.05 2.29 -44.86
C SER A 133 -7.02 1.79 -45.92
N ALA A 134 -8.11 2.53 -46.12
CA ALA A 134 -8.97 2.42 -47.29
C ALA A 134 -8.99 3.78 -47.96
N ASP A 135 -8.39 3.90 -49.14
CA ASP A 135 -8.29 5.15 -49.90
C ASP A 135 -7.68 6.33 -49.10
N GLY A 136 -6.67 6.04 -48.26
CA GLY A 136 -6.02 7.05 -47.42
C GLY A 136 -6.76 7.38 -46.11
N PHE A 137 -7.94 6.81 -45.87
CA PHE A 137 -8.69 6.98 -44.62
C PHE A 137 -8.38 5.87 -43.60
N HIS A 138 -8.32 6.23 -42.31
CA HIS A 138 -7.92 5.34 -41.21
C HIS A 138 -8.91 5.29 -40.03
N TYR A 139 -10.08 5.90 -40.21
CA TYR A 139 -11.09 6.02 -39.19
C TYR A 139 -12.48 5.88 -39.80
N CYS A 140 -13.41 5.37 -39.02
CA CYS A 140 -14.83 5.34 -39.35
C CYS A 140 -15.58 6.14 -38.29
N LEU A 141 -16.37 7.14 -38.71
CA LEU A 141 -17.29 7.84 -37.85
C LEU A 141 -18.62 7.06 -37.86
N THR A 142 -19.03 6.54 -36.71
CA THR A 142 -20.34 5.95 -36.53
C THR A 142 -21.30 7.01 -36.01
N CYS A 143 -22.50 7.01 -36.58
CA CYS A 143 -23.59 7.89 -36.20
C CYS A 143 -24.83 7.03 -36.03
N ALA A 144 -25.44 7.04 -34.85
CA ALA A 144 -26.63 6.26 -34.57
C ALA A 144 -27.69 7.12 -33.88
N ASP A 145 -28.91 7.13 -34.42
CA ASP A 145 -30.07 7.73 -33.76
C ASP A 145 -30.58 6.78 -32.68
N ARG A 146 -30.56 7.25 -31.44
CA ARG A 146 -30.98 6.45 -30.28
C ARG A 146 -32.49 6.14 -30.29
N TYR A 147 -33.31 6.86 -31.06
CA TYR A 147 -34.72 6.51 -31.21
C TYR A 147 -34.91 5.17 -31.95
N SER A 148 -33.99 4.82 -32.83
CA SER A 148 -34.06 3.60 -33.67
C SER A 148 -33.19 2.44 -33.16
N MET A 149 -32.50 2.62 -32.01
CA MET A 149 -31.69 1.61 -31.33
C MET A 149 -32.43 1.01 -30.15
#